data_AF-A0A8T9AFH5-F1
#
_entry.id   AF-A0A8T9AFH5-F1
#
_cell.length_a   1.000
_cell.length_b   1.000
_cell.length_c   1.000
_cell.angle_alpha   90.00
_cell.angle_beta   90.00
_cell.angle_gamma   90.00
#
_symmetry.space_group_name_H-M   'P 1'
#
loop_
_entity.id
_entity.type
_entity.pdbx_description
1 polymer ?
#
loop_
_entity_poly.entity_id
_entity_poly.type
_entity_poly.pdbx_seq_one_letter_code
_entity_poly.pdbx_strand_id
1 'polypeptide(L)'
;MTDLKNLGHEDWVVIAAYYAMYQSALALLTKSGMESKEHAATAAVLEYFFGEKLGRELIGKFNEIREKKEMVESVTIQEKYIDYMWKMKRARETVQYGISMNYKETDAVMKNTREFVSKIKLVLSELDERMIAIITEKKNKLKEIAAKSY
;
A
#
# COMPACT_ATOMS: atom_id res chain seq x y z
N MET A 1 -0.11 20.45 -6.10
CA MET A 1 0.11 20.30 -4.64
C MET A 1 1.07 21.37 -4.10
N THR A 2 2.11 21.78 -4.82
CA THR A 2 2.97 22.91 -4.43
C THR A 2 2.18 24.20 -4.22
N ASP A 3 1.17 24.45 -5.06
CA ASP A 3 0.31 25.64 -4.95
C ASP A 3 -0.58 25.62 -3.70
N LEU A 4 -1.06 24.45 -3.27
CA LEU A 4 -1.89 24.33 -2.06
C LEU A 4 -1.12 24.70 -0.79
N LYS A 5 0.14 24.25 -0.69
CA LYS A 5 1.04 24.64 0.39
C LYS A 5 1.29 26.15 0.38
N ASN A 6 1.57 26.72 -0.80
CA ASN A 6 1.85 28.16 -0.95
C ASN A 6 0.64 29.05 -0.62
N LEU A 7 -0.58 28.49 -0.73
CA LEU A 7 -1.83 29.15 -0.37
C LEU A 7 -2.25 28.94 1.10
N GLY A 8 -1.45 28.25 1.91
CA GLY A 8 -1.75 27.97 3.32
C GLY A 8 -2.77 26.85 3.55
N HIS A 9 -3.04 26.02 2.53
CA HIS A 9 -3.98 24.88 2.59
C HIS A 9 -3.22 23.57 2.82
N GLU A 10 -2.48 23.50 3.91
CA GLU A 10 -1.63 22.37 4.29
C GLU A 10 -2.45 21.11 4.63
N ASP A 11 -3.66 21.32 5.17
CA ASP A 11 -4.69 20.30 5.38
C ASP A 11 -5.05 19.57 4.08
N TRP A 12 -5.29 20.31 3.00
CA TRP A 12 -5.58 19.75 1.68
C TRP A 12 -4.39 19.02 1.07
N VAL A 13 -3.16 19.43 1.37
CA VAL A 13 -1.97 18.67 0.98
C VAL A 13 -2.00 17.28 1.60
N VAL A 14 -2.29 17.18 2.91
CA VAL A 14 -2.39 15.89 3.62
C VAL A 14 -3.52 15.03 3.08
N ILE A 15 -4.70 15.61 2.84
CA ILE A 15 -5.87 14.88 2.31
C ILE A 15 -5.57 14.34 0.91
N ALA A 16 -5.05 15.17 0.01
CA ALA A 16 -4.73 14.76 -1.36
C ALA A 16 -3.62 13.68 -1.38
N ALA A 17 -2.59 13.86 -0.55
CA ALA A 17 -1.51 12.90 -0.39
C ALA A 17 -2.00 11.52 0.08
N TYR A 18 -2.89 11.50 1.07
CA TYR A 18 -3.52 10.27 1.55
C TYR A 18 -4.32 9.56 0.44
N TYR A 19 -5.18 10.28 -0.27
CA TYR A 19 -6.00 9.67 -1.31
C TYR A 19 -5.18 9.19 -2.52
N ALA A 20 -4.08 9.86 -2.86
CA ALA A 20 -3.16 9.37 -3.87
C ALA A 20 -2.58 8.00 -3.49
N MET A 21 -2.15 7.83 -2.24
CA MET A 21 -1.66 6.54 -1.72
C MET A 21 -2.79 5.50 -1.69
N TYR A 22 -3.95 5.85 -1.15
CA TYR A 22 -5.10 4.96 -1.04
C TYR A 22 -5.55 4.43 -2.40
N GLN A 23 -5.72 5.31 -3.40
CA GLN A 23 -6.14 4.91 -4.73
C GLN A 23 -5.10 4.05 -5.45
N SER A 24 -3.81 4.32 -5.24
CA SER A 24 -2.75 3.45 -5.76
C SER A 24 -2.81 2.04 -5.13
N ALA A 25 -3.03 1.94 -3.82
CA ALA A 25 -3.18 0.66 -3.15
C ALA A 25 -4.43 -0.10 -3.66
N LEU A 26 -5.56 0.57 -3.85
CA LEU A 26 -6.75 -0.03 -4.45
C LEU A 26 -6.50 -0.56 -5.87
N ALA A 27 -5.73 0.16 -6.68
CA ALA A 27 -5.35 -0.30 -8.01
C ALA A 27 -4.57 -1.61 -7.96
N LEU A 28 -3.64 -1.75 -7.01
CA LEU A 28 -2.88 -2.99 -6.79
C LEU A 28 -3.76 -4.16 -6.32
N LEU A 29 -4.65 -3.91 -5.34
CA LEU A 29 -5.61 -4.90 -4.88
C LEU A 29 -6.51 -5.39 -6.03
N THR A 30 -7.02 -4.45 -6.83
CA THR A 30 -7.87 -4.75 -7.99
C THR A 30 -7.13 -5.60 -9.01
N LYS A 31 -5.87 -5.27 -9.35
CA LYS A 31 -5.04 -6.09 -10.24
C LYS A 31 -4.87 -7.53 -9.72
N SER A 32 -4.89 -7.71 -8.40
CA SER A 32 -4.78 -9.01 -7.74
C SER A 32 -6.12 -9.70 -7.47
N GLY A 33 -7.22 -9.19 -8.04
CA GLY A 33 -8.56 -9.75 -7.87
C GLY A 33 -9.10 -9.62 -6.44
N MET A 34 -8.74 -8.54 -5.74
CA MET A 34 -9.22 -8.17 -4.41
C MET A 34 -9.88 -6.79 -4.46
N GLU A 35 -10.85 -6.58 -3.58
CA GLU A 35 -11.47 -5.27 -3.37
C GLU A 35 -11.45 -4.92 -1.88
N SER A 36 -11.47 -3.62 -1.58
CA SER A 36 -11.60 -3.12 -0.23
C SER A 36 -12.39 -1.82 -0.23
N LYS A 37 -13.28 -1.66 0.74
CA LYS A 37 -14.09 -0.46 0.96
C LYS A 37 -13.65 0.32 2.19
N GLU A 38 -12.81 -0.29 3.03
CA GLU A 38 -12.37 0.30 4.28
C GLU A 38 -10.90 0.70 4.23
N HIS A 39 -10.61 1.88 4.78
CA HIS A 39 -9.27 2.46 4.78
C HIS A 39 -8.26 1.62 5.57
N ALA A 40 -8.65 1.15 6.77
CA ALA A 40 -7.80 0.31 7.61
C ALA A 40 -7.60 -1.08 6.98
N ALA A 41 -8.68 -1.70 6.48
CA ALA A 41 -8.61 -2.98 5.79
C ALA A 41 -7.69 -2.93 4.58
N THR A 42 -7.72 -1.83 3.81
CA THR A 42 -6.84 -1.66 2.64
C THR A 42 -5.36 -1.68 3.03
N ALA A 43 -4.97 -0.99 4.11
CA ALA A 43 -3.60 -1.00 4.61
C ALA A 43 -3.19 -2.39 5.12
N ALA A 44 -4.08 -3.07 5.87
CA ALA A 44 -3.83 -4.41 6.39
C ALA A 44 -3.69 -5.47 5.28
N VAL A 45 -4.53 -5.41 4.24
CA VAL A 45 -4.46 -6.30 3.08
C VAL A 45 -3.14 -6.08 2.33
N LEU A 46 -2.74 -4.82 2.15
CA LEU A 46 -1.48 -4.47 1.50
C LEU A 46 -0.28 -5.08 2.26
N GLU A 47 -0.25 -4.90 3.57
CA GLU A 47 0.78 -5.45 4.45
C GLU A 47 0.82 -6.99 4.40
N TYR A 48 -0.34 -7.63 4.48
CA TYR A 48 -0.43 -9.09 4.53
C TYR A 48 -0.03 -9.75 3.21
N PHE A 49 -0.55 -9.25 2.08
CA PHE A 49 -0.39 -9.91 0.78
C PHE A 49 0.84 -9.45 0.02
N PHE A 50 1.37 -8.25 0.27
CA PHE A 50 2.52 -7.71 -0.46
C PHE A 50 3.70 -7.38 0.45
N GLY A 51 3.57 -7.50 1.78
CA GLY A 51 4.68 -7.31 2.70
C GLY A 51 5.72 -8.43 2.64
N GLU A 52 6.69 -8.38 3.56
CA GLU A 52 7.83 -9.29 3.64
C GLU A 52 7.47 -10.79 3.66
N LYS A 53 6.25 -11.13 4.11
CA LYS A 53 5.74 -12.51 4.07
C LYS A 53 5.61 -13.04 2.65
N LEU A 54 5.12 -12.23 1.70
CA LEU A 54 5.04 -12.60 0.30
C LEU A 54 6.44 -12.87 -0.26
N GLY A 55 7.38 -11.96 -0.02
CA GLY A 55 8.73 -12.09 -0.54
C GLY A 55 9.41 -13.40 -0.12
N ARG A 56 9.28 -13.78 1.16
CA ARG A 56 9.78 -15.08 1.67
C ARG A 56 9.10 -16.28 1.00
N GLU A 57 7.78 -16.24 0.80
CA GLU A 57 7.04 -17.33 0.14
C GLU A 57 7.43 -17.48 -1.34
N LEU A 58 7.62 -16.36 -2.04
CA LEU A 58 8.05 -16.37 -3.43
C LEU A 58 9.47 -16.92 -3.58
N ILE A 59 10.41 -16.53 -2.70
CA ILE A 59 11.77 -17.09 -2.69
C ILE A 59 11.71 -18.62 -2.55
N GLY A 60 10.93 -19.13 -1.60
CA GLY A 60 10.78 -20.57 -1.38
C GLY A 60 10.15 -21.32 -2.55
N LYS A 61 9.20 -20.71 -3.28
CA LYS A 61 8.55 -21.31 -4.45
C LYS A 61 9.41 -21.27 -5.71
N PHE A 62 10.34 -20.32 -5.81
CA PHE A 62 10.99 -20.02 -7.08
C PHE A 62 12.38 -20.64 -7.29
N ASN A 63 12.98 -21.34 -6.32
CA ASN A 63 14.28 -22.04 -6.43
C ASN A 63 15.35 -21.20 -7.17
N GLU A 64 15.95 -20.29 -6.39
CA GLU A 64 17.18 -19.50 -6.56
C GLU A 64 17.82 -19.34 -7.96
N ILE A 65 17.49 -18.21 -8.62
CA ILE A 65 18.31 -17.53 -9.64
C ILE A 65 18.26 -16.02 -9.29
N ARG A 66 19.38 -15.28 -9.47
CA ARG A 66 19.50 -13.85 -9.09
C ARG A 66 18.37 -12.97 -9.64
N GLU A 67 17.96 -13.22 -10.87
CA GLU A 67 16.87 -12.52 -11.57
C GLU A 67 15.53 -12.63 -10.81
N LYS A 68 15.28 -13.75 -10.12
CA LYS A 68 14.07 -13.93 -9.32
C LYS A 68 14.13 -13.19 -7.98
N LYS A 69 15.32 -12.91 -7.44
CA LYS A 69 15.47 -12.13 -6.20
C LYS A 69 15.11 -10.67 -6.42
N GLU A 70 15.59 -10.07 -7.51
CA GLU A 70 15.26 -8.70 -7.90
C GLU A 70 13.75 -8.55 -8.14
N MET A 71 13.13 -9.55 -8.79
CA MET A 71 11.67 -9.63 -8.96
C MET A 71 10.93 -9.74 -7.62
N VAL A 72 11.42 -10.55 -6.68
CA VAL A 72 10.80 -10.65 -5.35
C VAL A 72 10.87 -9.31 -4.61
N GLU A 73 12.02 -8.64 -4.65
CA GLU A 73 12.20 -7.33 -4.02
C GLU A 73 11.30 -6.26 -4.68
N SER A 74 11.11 -6.34 -6.01
CA SER A 74 10.27 -5.38 -6.75
C SER A 74 8.79 -5.50 -6.37
N VAL A 75 8.27 -6.72 -6.15
CA VAL A 75 6.87 -6.93 -5.72
C VAL A 75 6.66 -6.86 -4.21
N THR A 76 7.72 -6.93 -3.40
CA THR A 76 7.64 -6.81 -1.94
C THR A 76 7.55 -5.36 -1.51
N ILE A 77 6.49 -5.01 -0.78
CA ILE A 77 6.27 -3.71 -0.14
C ILE A 77 6.89 -3.74 1.26
N GLN A 78 8.01 -3.04 1.40
CA GLN A 78 8.71 -2.90 2.67
C GLN A 78 7.84 -2.20 3.72
N GLU A 79 8.07 -2.54 4.99
CA GLU A 79 7.37 -2.01 6.16
C GLU A 79 7.30 -0.47 6.18
N LYS A 80 8.37 0.22 5.75
CA LYS A 80 8.39 1.69 5.67
C LYS A 80 7.24 2.28 4.84
N TYR A 81 6.81 1.60 3.78
CA TYR A 81 5.72 2.07 2.92
C TYR A 81 4.36 1.81 3.57
N ILE A 82 4.22 0.71 4.30
CA ILE A 82 3.03 0.42 5.12
C ILE A 82 2.89 1.47 6.22
N ASP A 83 4.01 1.84 6.85
CA ASP A 83 4.09 2.93 7.82
C ASP A 83 3.65 4.28 7.25
N TYR A 84 4.08 4.61 6.02
CA TYR A 84 3.61 5.82 5.35
C TYR A 84 2.09 5.81 5.23
N MET A 85 1.50 4.69 4.82
CA MET A 85 0.05 4.57 4.64
C MET A 85 -0.70 4.75 5.97
N TRP A 86 -0.24 4.12 7.04
CA TRP A 86 -0.84 4.26 8.37
C TRP A 86 -0.70 5.67 8.94
N LYS A 87 0.47 6.27 8.81
CA LYS A 87 0.72 7.66 9.24
C LYS A 87 -0.19 8.62 8.48
N MET A 88 -0.30 8.48 7.17
CA MET A 88 -1.15 9.34 6.35
C MET A 88 -2.64 9.16 6.59
N LYS A 89 -3.11 7.94 6.88
CA LYS A 89 -4.50 7.70 7.30
C LYS A 89 -4.82 8.53 8.55
N ARG A 90 -3.98 8.42 9.59
CA ARG A 90 -4.17 9.14 10.85
C ARG A 90 -4.08 10.65 10.64
N ALA A 91 -3.08 11.12 9.90
CA ALA A 91 -2.93 12.55 9.59
C ALA A 91 -4.17 13.08 8.87
N ARG A 92 -4.67 12.37 7.87
CA ARG A 92 -5.90 12.71 7.14
C ARG A 92 -7.11 12.79 8.08
N GLU A 93 -7.28 11.83 8.99
CA GLU A 93 -8.39 11.84 9.97
C GLU A 93 -8.30 13.07 10.88
N THR A 94 -7.10 13.39 11.37
CA THR A 94 -6.87 14.57 12.22
C THR A 94 -7.14 15.87 11.48
N VAL A 95 -6.66 16.06 10.25
CA VAL A 95 -6.87 17.34 9.54
C VAL A 95 -8.30 17.50 9.03
N GLN A 96 -8.99 16.40 8.70
CA GLN A 96 -10.33 16.45 8.12
C GLN A 96 -11.44 16.56 9.18
N TYR A 97 -11.25 15.93 10.34
CA TYR A 97 -12.27 15.86 11.39
C TYR A 97 -11.85 16.54 12.70
N GLY A 98 -10.57 16.86 12.85
CA GLY A 98 -10.05 17.56 14.01
C GLY A 98 -10.29 19.07 13.96
N ILE A 99 -10.04 19.72 15.09
CA ILE A 99 -10.27 21.15 15.29
C ILE A 99 -9.02 21.97 14.91
N SER A 100 -7.85 21.32 14.78
CA SER A 100 -6.57 21.95 14.42
C SER A 100 -6.25 21.73 12.94
N MET A 101 -6.13 22.81 12.17
CA MET A 101 -5.92 22.79 10.72
C MET A 101 -4.46 22.94 10.29
N ASN A 102 -3.53 23.13 11.24
CA ASN A 102 -2.15 23.49 10.91
C ASN A 102 -1.24 22.25 10.93
N TYR A 103 -0.77 21.82 9.75
CA TYR A 103 0.09 20.64 9.59
C TYR A 103 1.42 21.04 8.93
N LYS A 104 2.48 21.09 9.73
CA LYS A 104 3.76 21.70 9.31
C LYS A 104 4.67 20.81 8.47
N GLU A 105 4.44 19.50 8.44
CA GLU A 105 5.34 18.52 7.79
C GLU A 105 4.95 18.19 6.33
N THR A 106 4.42 19.16 5.59
CA THR A 106 3.88 18.94 4.23
C THR A 106 4.92 18.46 3.21
N ASP A 107 6.19 18.87 3.33
CA ASP A 107 7.24 18.41 2.39
C ASP A 107 7.57 16.92 2.57
N ALA A 108 7.61 16.46 3.82
CA ALA A 108 7.83 15.05 4.14
C ALA A 108 6.65 14.21 3.64
N VAL A 109 5.42 14.69 3.84
CA VAL A 109 4.20 14.07 3.30
C VAL A 109 4.31 13.89 1.79
N MET A 110 4.63 14.97 1.07
CA MET A 110 4.76 14.95 -0.39
C MET A 110 5.82 13.95 -0.88
N LYS A 111 6.98 13.93 -0.22
CA LYS A 111 8.05 12.99 -0.53
C LYS A 111 7.62 11.55 -0.30
N ASN A 112 7.10 11.24 0.89
CA ASN A 112 6.67 9.89 1.27
C ASN A 112 5.54 9.38 0.35
N THR A 113 4.59 10.24 -0.03
CA THR A 113 3.54 9.91 -0.99
C THR A 113 4.09 9.58 -2.36
N ARG A 114 5.05 10.36 -2.87
CA ARG A 114 5.70 10.06 -4.17
C ARG A 114 6.44 8.73 -4.12
N GLU A 115 7.20 8.47 -3.06
CA GLU A 115 7.91 7.21 -2.88
C GLU A 115 6.95 6.02 -2.81
N PHE A 116 5.87 6.14 -2.02
CA PHE A 116 4.84 5.11 -1.91
C PHE A 116 4.18 4.82 -3.26
N VAL A 117 3.66 5.84 -3.94
CA VAL A 117 2.98 5.67 -5.24
C VAL A 117 3.95 5.09 -6.27
N SER A 118 5.22 5.48 -6.26
CA SER A 118 6.24 4.93 -7.15
C SER A 118 6.50 3.45 -6.86
N LYS A 119 6.57 3.06 -5.58
CA LYS A 119 6.68 1.65 -5.20
C LYS A 119 5.48 0.84 -5.66
N ILE A 120 4.25 1.35 -5.46
CA ILE A 120 3.04 0.68 -5.93
C ILE A 120 3.04 0.53 -7.46
N LYS A 121 3.47 1.56 -8.20
CA LYS A 121 3.62 1.48 -9.66
C LYS A 121 4.60 0.39 -10.10
N LEU A 122 5.74 0.27 -9.41
CA LEU A 122 6.70 -0.80 -9.66
C LEU A 122 6.08 -2.17 -9.37
N VAL A 123 5.44 -2.36 -8.22
CA VAL A 123 4.75 -3.62 -7.92
C VAL A 123 3.71 -3.93 -9.00
N LEU A 124 2.93 -2.94 -9.42
CA LEU A 124 1.96 -3.07 -10.50
C LEU A 124 2.60 -3.46 -11.84
N SER A 125 3.79 -2.97 -12.20
CA SER A 125 4.44 -3.36 -13.47
C SER A 125 4.98 -4.79 -13.41
N GLU A 126 5.55 -5.17 -12.28
CA GLU A 126 6.22 -6.47 -12.11
C GLU A 126 5.24 -7.60 -11.76
N LEU A 127 4.04 -7.30 -11.29
CA LEU A 127 3.06 -8.32 -10.93
C LEU A 127 2.54 -9.06 -12.18
N ASP A 128 2.94 -10.32 -12.30
CA ASP A 128 2.58 -11.25 -13.37
C ASP A 128 1.48 -12.26 -12.95
N GLU A 129 1.00 -13.07 -13.89
CA GLU A 129 -0.06 -14.05 -13.67
C GLU A 129 0.33 -15.14 -12.64
N ARG A 130 1.61 -15.52 -12.58
CA ARG A 130 2.10 -16.54 -11.65
C ARG A 130 2.02 -16.04 -10.22
N MET A 131 2.42 -14.81 -9.98
CA MET A 131 2.33 -14.18 -8.66
C MET A 131 0.88 -13.93 -8.25
N ILE A 132 0.03 -13.49 -9.19
CA ILE A 132 -1.42 -13.35 -8.96
C ILE A 132 -2.04 -14.69 -8.56
N ALA A 133 -1.63 -15.80 -9.19
CA ALA A 133 -2.10 -17.14 -8.82
C ALA A 133 -1.71 -17.51 -7.38
N ILE A 134 -0.48 -17.20 -6.95
CA ILE A 134 -0.01 -17.44 -5.57
C ILE A 134 -0.81 -16.60 -4.57
N ILE A 135 -1.03 -15.32 -4.87
CA ILE A 135 -1.84 -14.41 -4.02
C ILE A 135 -3.29 -14.94 -3.93
N THR A 136 -3.85 -15.40 -5.04
CA THR A 136 -5.20 -15.95 -5.11
C THR A 136 -5.35 -17.24 -4.31
N GLU A 137 -4.37 -18.14 -4.41
CA GLU A 137 -4.30 -19.37 -3.61
C GLU A 137 -4.33 -19.03 -2.11
N LYS A 138 -3.51 -18.07 -1.68
CA LYS A 138 -3.46 -17.61 -0.29
C LYS A 138 -4.77 -16.99 0.18
N LYS A 139 -5.40 -16.17 -0.67
CA LYS A 139 -6.71 -15.56 -0.39
C LYS A 139 -7.78 -16.64 -0.15
N ASN A 140 -7.81 -17.68 -0.97
CA ASN A 140 -8.79 -18.75 -0.85
C ASN A 140 -8.58 -19.56 0.43
N LYS A 141 -7.33 -19.90 0.78
CA LYS A 141 -7.00 -20.56 2.06
C LYS A 141 -7.48 -19.76 3.28
N LEU A 142 -7.29 -18.44 3.26
CA LEU A 142 -7.79 -17.58 4.34
C LEU A 142 -9.31 -17.61 4.47
N LYS A 143 -10.03 -17.59 3.34
CA LYS A 143 -11.49 -17.70 3.35
C LYS A 143 -11.97 -19.03 3.95
N GLU A 144 -11.30 -20.14 3.63
CA GLU A 144 -11.63 -21.45 4.18
C GLU A 144 -11.40 -21.50 5.70
N ILE A 145 -10.31 -20.90 6.20
CA ILE A 145 -10.03 -20.83 7.64
C ILE A 145 -11.10 -20.00 8.36
N ALA A 146 -11.47 -18.85 7.78
CA ALA A 146 -12.51 -17.98 8.33
C ALA A 146 -13.86 -18.72 8.39
N ALA A 147 -14.22 -19.45 7.32
CA ALA A 147 -15.47 -20.19 7.25
C ALA A 147 -15.58 -21.35 8.27
N LYS A 148 -14.44 -21.94 8.68
CA LYS A 148 -14.40 -23.01 9.71
C LYS A 148 -14.44 -22.49 11.15
N SER A 149 -14.33 -21.19 11.34
CA SER A 149 -14.31 -20.54 12.66
C SER A 149 -15.69 -20.04 13.11
N TYR A 150 -16.73 -20.29 12.30
CA TYR A 150 -18.15 -20.07 12.59
C TYR A 150 -18.87 -21.41 12.67
#